data_AF-A0A3D3GI90-F1
#
_entry.id   AF-A0A3D3GI90-F1
#
_cell.length_a   1.000
_cell.length_b   1.000
_cell.length_c   1.000
_cell.angle_alpha   90.00
_cell.angle_beta   90.00
_cell.angle_gamma   90.00
#
_symmetry.space_group_name_H-M   'P 1'
#
loop_
_entity.id
_entity.type
_entity.pdbx_description
1 polymer ?
#
loop_
_entity_poly.entity_id
_entity_poly.type
_entity_poly.pdbx_seq_one_letter_code
_entity_poly.pdbx_strand_id
1 'polypeptide(L)'
;MKEVKIIKRYQNRKLYDTHESSYVTLDEIAKMIKGGEDLRVIDNKTKNDITAATLTQLLYESERKAKTQPSVDLLKEIIRHGDGSFSGYIQAKISTEIAAFDQDVNTNANRPVLNQ
;
A
#
# COMPACT_ATOMS: atom_id res chain seq x y z
N MET A 1 -19.88 9.87 6.49
CA MET A 1 -18.80 9.42 5.58
C MET A 1 -17.53 10.14 6.00
N LYS A 2 -16.40 9.45 6.12
CA LYS A 2 -15.12 10.11 6.44
C LYS A 2 -14.71 10.91 5.20
N GLU A 3 -14.50 12.21 5.36
CA GLU A 3 -14.13 13.08 4.25
C GLU A 3 -12.70 12.74 3.79
N VAL A 4 -12.52 12.57 2.48
CA VAL A 4 -11.21 12.25 1.89
C VAL A 4 -10.42 13.53 1.70
N LYS A 5 -9.29 13.66 2.37
CA LYS A 5 -8.45 14.85 2.34
C LYS A 5 -7.74 14.97 0.99
N ILE A 6 -7.87 16.11 0.31
CA ILE A 6 -7.20 16.34 -0.99
C ILE A 6 -5.88 17.09 -0.79
N ILE A 7 -4.79 16.43 -1.17
CA ILE A 7 -3.44 17.01 -1.23
C ILE A 7 -3.11 17.33 -2.69
N LYS A 8 -2.70 18.56 -2.98
CA LYS A 8 -2.23 18.98 -4.31
C LYS A 8 -0.71 18.92 -4.38
N ARG A 9 -0.17 18.24 -5.39
CA ARG A 9 1.26 18.26 -5.72
C ARG A 9 1.55 19.30 -6.79
N TYR A 10 2.50 20.19 -6.52
CA TYR A 10 2.95 21.21 -7.46
C TYR A 10 4.27 20.80 -8.13
N GLN A 11 4.61 21.47 -9.25
CA GLN A 11 5.75 21.10 -10.09
C GLN A 11 7.10 21.15 -9.35
N ASN A 12 7.23 22.02 -8.34
CA ASN A 12 8.39 22.09 -7.44
C ASN A 12 8.36 21.02 -6.33
N ARG A 13 7.59 19.94 -6.52
CA ARG A 13 7.36 18.82 -5.58
C ARG A 13 6.72 19.22 -4.25
N LYS A 14 6.30 20.48 -4.08
CA LYS A 14 5.55 20.89 -2.89
C LYS A 14 4.20 20.20 -2.84
N LEU A 15 3.80 19.80 -1.64
CA LEU A 15 2.50 19.20 -1.35
C LEU A 15 1.70 20.22 -0.52
N TYR A 16 0.44 20.39 -0.86
CA TYR A 16 -0.43 21.38 -0.24
C TYR A 16 -1.76 20.74 0.14
N ASP A 17 -2.11 20.82 1.41
CA ASP A 17 -3.40 20.39 1.91
C ASP A 17 -4.46 21.44 1.55
N THR A 18 -5.49 21.01 0.83
CA THR A 18 -6.57 21.92 0.40
C THR A 18 -7.58 22.25 1.49
N HIS A 19 -7.65 21.46 2.56
CA HIS A 19 -8.52 21.73 3.70
C HIS A 19 -7.87 22.76 4.63
N GLU A 20 -6.62 22.51 5.02
CA GLU A 20 -5.85 23.40 5.91
C GLU A 20 -5.23 24.60 5.18
N SER A 21 -5.29 24.60 3.85
CA SER A 21 -4.65 25.62 3.01
C SER A 21 -3.18 25.85 3.39
N SER A 22 -2.45 24.75 3.57
CA SER A 22 -1.08 24.80 4.09
C SER A 22 -0.16 23.81 3.37
N TYR A 23 1.15 24.09 3.44
CA TYR A 23 2.16 23.16 2.96
C TYR A 23 2.26 21.97 3.90
N VAL A 24 2.38 20.79 3.31
CA VAL A 24 2.60 19.54 4.04
C VAL A 24 3.81 18.80 3.47
N THR A 25 4.45 18.01 4.30
CA THR A 25 5.57 17.14 3.97
C THR A 25 5.10 15.70 3.76
N LEU A 26 5.93 14.86 3.12
CA LEU A 26 5.64 13.43 3.02
C LEU A 26 5.56 12.75 4.39
N ASP A 27 6.36 13.20 5.36
CA ASP A 27 6.34 12.67 6.73
C ASP A 27 5.03 13.03 7.45
N GLU A 28 4.46 14.21 7.22
CA GLU A 28 3.15 14.58 7.77
C GLU A 28 2.02 13.77 7.12
N ILE A 29 2.06 13.58 5.80
CA ILE A 29 1.13 12.69 5.09
C ILE A 29 1.22 11.26 5.66
N ALA A 30 2.43 10.76 5.92
CA ALA A 30 2.61 9.45 6.55
C ALA A 30 1.97 9.36 7.94
N LYS A 31 2.05 10.43 8.73
CA LYS A 31 1.40 10.52 10.05
C LYS A 31 -0.13 10.54 9.93
N MET A 32 -0.68 11.29 8.99
CA MET A 32 -2.13 11.35 8.72
C MET A 32 -2.67 9.94 8.40
N ILE A 33 -2.01 9.22 7.49
CA ILE A 33 -2.40 7.84 7.11
C ILE A 33 -2.31 6.89 8.31
N LYS A 34 -1.25 6.99 9.11
CA LYS A 34 -1.10 6.18 10.35
C LYS A 34 -2.17 6.52 11.39
N GLY A 35 -2.67 7.76 11.40
CA GLY A 35 -3.84 8.19 12.18
C GLY A 35 -5.18 7.71 11.62
N GLY A 36 -5.17 6.99 10.50
CA GLY A 36 -6.34 6.45 9.83
C GLY A 36 -7.07 7.46 8.95
N GLU A 37 -6.49 8.63 8.66
CA GLU A 37 -7.05 9.57 7.69
C GLU A 37 -6.99 8.97 6.27
N ASP A 38 -8.04 9.22 5.50
CA ASP A 38 -8.07 8.88 4.07
C ASP A 38 -7.69 10.12 3.26
N LEU A 39 -6.84 9.93 2.26
CA LEU A 39 -6.31 11.04 1.47
C LEU A 39 -6.10 10.66 0.01
N ARG A 40 -6.22 11.68 -0.85
CA ARG A 40 -5.88 11.59 -2.27
C ARG A 40 -4.90 12.67 -2.64
N VAL A 41 -3.96 12.31 -3.51
CA VAL A 41 -2.94 13.22 -4.01
C VAL A 41 -3.21 13.50 -5.48
N ILE A 42 -3.44 14.76 -5.82
CA ILE A 42 -3.74 15.21 -7.17
C ILE A 42 -2.61 16.09 -7.69
N ASP A 43 -2.11 15.79 -8.89
CA ASP A 43 -1.15 16.69 -9.54
C ASP A 43 -1.84 18.00 -9.93
N ASN A 44 -1.30 19.13 -9.47
CA ASN A 44 -1.95 20.42 -9.68
C ASN A 44 -1.94 20.85 -11.16
N LYS A 45 -0.97 20.41 -11.96
CA LYS A 45 -0.87 20.78 -13.37
C LYS A 45 -1.73 19.87 -14.23
N THR A 46 -1.59 18.55 -14.12
CA THR A 46 -2.27 17.59 -14.98
C THR A 46 -3.65 17.19 -14.47
N LYS A 47 -3.95 17.45 -13.19
CA LYS A 47 -5.16 17.00 -12.49
C LYS A 47 -5.27 15.48 -12.35
N ASN A 48 -4.20 14.74 -12.65
CA ASN A 48 -4.18 13.29 -12.49
C ASN A 48 -4.16 12.91 -11.01
N ASP A 49 -4.84 11.82 -10.69
CA ASP A 49 -4.68 11.14 -9.41
C ASP A 49 -3.31 10.45 -9.39
N ILE A 50 -2.45 10.89 -8.48
CA ILE A 50 -1.10 10.37 -8.28
C ILE A 50 -0.95 9.75 -6.90
N THR A 51 -2.05 9.43 -6.23
CA THR A 51 -2.06 8.87 -4.86
C THR A 51 -1.16 7.64 -4.77
N ALA A 52 -1.34 6.67 -5.66
CA ALA A 52 -0.52 5.46 -5.68
C ALA A 52 0.98 5.76 -5.82
N ALA A 53 1.36 6.66 -6.74
CA ALA A 53 2.77 7.04 -6.93
C ALA A 53 3.35 7.73 -5.68
N THR A 54 2.58 8.60 -5.03
CA THR A 54 3.01 9.28 -3.80
C THR A 54 3.14 8.33 -2.62
N LEU A 55 2.20 7.38 -2.46
CA LEU A 55 2.28 6.37 -1.39
C LEU A 55 3.45 5.40 -1.62
N THR A 56 3.72 4.99 -2.86
CA THR A 56 4.90 4.19 -3.19
C THR A 56 6.19 4.94 -2.85
N GLN A 57 6.27 6.25 -3.15
CA GLN A 57 7.41 7.08 -2.75
C GLN A 57 7.57 7.12 -1.22
N LEU A 58 6.47 7.27 -0.50
CA LEU A 58 6.45 7.32 0.97
C LEU A 58 6.95 6.00 1.58
N LEU A 59 6.52 4.86 1.05
CA LEU A 59 7.01 3.54 1.47
C LEU A 59 8.52 3.42 1.23
N TYR A 60 9.01 3.83 0.05
CA TYR A 60 10.43 3.81 -0.27
C TYR A 60 11.27 4.73 0.64
N GLU A 61 10.79 5.94 0.92
CA GLU A 61 11.47 6.87 1.83
C GLU A 61 11.48 6.35 3.28
N SER A 62 10.41 5.69 3.70
CA SER A 62 10.33 5.04 5.01
C SER A 62 11.35 3.92 5.14
N GLU A 63 11.51 3.10 4.08
CA GLU A 63 12.50 2.03 4.03
C GLU A 63 13.94 2.58 4.09
N ARG A 64 14.22 3.68 3.37
CA ARG A 64 15.54 4.35 3.44
C ARG A 64 15.89 4.87 4.83
N LYS A 65 14.88 5.22 5.63
CA LYS A 65 15.03 5.69 7.02
C LYS A 65 15.01 4.52 8.03
N ALA A 66 14.66 3.32 7.60
CA ALA A 66 14.56 2.16 8.48
C ALA A 66 15.95 1.73 8.98
N LYS A 67 16.00 1.21 10.21
CA LYS A 67 17.25 0.69 10.81
C LYS A 67 17.69 -0.63 10.18
N THR A 68 16.75 -1.36 9.60
CA THR A 68 16.93 -2.69 9.03
C THR A 68 16.44 -2.67 7.61
N GLN A 69 17.28 -3.10 6.68
CA GLN A 69 16.91 -3.25 5.27
C GLN A 69 16.25 -4.61 5.04
N PRO A 70 15.43 -4.76 3.98
CA PRO A 70 14.93 -6.07 3.55
C PRO A 70 16.10 -6.98 3.19
N SER A 71 15.92 -8.28 3.39
CA SER A 71 16.93 -9.24 2.98
C SER A 71 17.11 -9.21 1.46
N VAL A 72 18.36 -9.36 1.01
CA VAL A 72 18.69 -9.43 -0.41
C VAL A 72 17.92 -10.57 -1.10
N ASP A 73 17.71 -11.68 -0.40
CA ASP A 73 16.98 -12.83 -0.95
C ASP A 73 15.50 -12.52 -1.18
N LEU A 74 14.85 -11.77 -0.28
CA LEU A 74 13.48 -11.28 -0.48
C LEU A 74 13.41 -10.37 -1.71
N LEU A 75 14.35 -9.44 -1.85
CA LEU A 75 14.39 -8.53 -3.01
C LEU A 75 14.57 -9.32 -4.32
N LYS A 76 15.47 -10.30 -4.34
CA LYS A 76 15.65 -11.18 -5.51
C LYS A 76 14.38 -11.98 -5.82
N GLU A 77 13.67 -12.44 -4.79
CA GLU A 77 12.40 -13.15 -4.97
C GLU A 77 11.33 -12.24 -5.59
N ILE A 78 11.20 -11.00 -5.11
CA ILE A 78 10.28 -10.01 -5.67
C ILE A 78 10.61 -9.73 -7.14
N ILE A 79 11.90 -9.64 -7.49
CA ILE A 79 12.34 -9.40 -8.87
C ILE A 79 12.05 -10.62 -9.76
N ARG A 80 12.17 -11.84 -9.24
CA ARG A 80 11.94 -13.08 -10.00
C ARG A 80 10.46 -13.44 -10.17
N HIS A 81 9.61 -13.06 -9.22
CA HIS A 81 8.21 -13.46 -9.18
C HIS A 81 7.26 -12.29 -9.50
N GLY A 82 6.16 -12.59 -10.19
CA GLY A 82 5.23 -11.57 -10.69
C GLY A 82 5.77 -10.81 -11.90
N ASP A 83 5.34 -9.57 -12.08
CA ASP A 83 5.81 -8.63 -13.11
C ASP A 83 7.08 -7.86 -12.69
N GLY A 84 7.82 -8.38 -11.70
CA GLY A 84 8.98 -7.72 -11.09
C GLY A 84 8.63 -6.54 -10.18
N SER A 85 7.36 -6.38 -9.81
CA SER A 85 6.89 -5.33 -8.90
C SER A 85 6.56 -5.87 -7.50
N PHE A 86 6.73 -5.01 -6.48
CA PHE A 86 6.26 -5.30 -5.12
C PHE A 86 4.78 -5.64 -5.07
N SER A 87 3.94 -4.92 -5.84
CA SER A 87 2.51 -5.18 -5.93
C SER A 87 2.20 -6.56 -6.51
N GLY A 88 2.88 -6.96 -7.58
CA GLY A 88 2.70 -8.27 -8.22
C GLY A 88 3.12 -9.40 -7.29
N TYR A 89 4.25 -9.24 -6.60
CA TYR A 89 4.70 -10.19 -5.59
C TYR A 89 3.71 -10.36 -4.44
N ILE A 90 3.25 -9.24 -3.85
CA ILE A 90 2.28 -9.26 -2.75
C ILE A 90 0.96 -9.89 -3.21
N GLN A 91 0.43 -9.52 -4.39
CA GLN A 91 -0.79 -10.10 -4.94
C GLN A 91 -0.65 -11.61 -5.16
N ALA A 92 0.47 -12.07 -5.72
CA ALA A 92 0.72 -13.50 -5.93
C ALA A 92 0.76 -14.27 -4.60
N LYS A 93 1.41 -13.72 -3.57
CA LYS A 93 1.50 -14.35 -2.24
C LYS A 93 0.15 -14.35 -1.51
N ILE A 94 -0.54 -13.21 -1.44
CA ILE A 94 -1.87 -13.11 -0.81
C ILE A 94 -2.87 -14.04 -1.49
N SER A 95 -2.87 -14.09 -2.84
CA SER A 95 -3.77 -14.99 -3.58
C SER A 95 -3.49 -16.47 -3.27
N THR A 96 -2.21 -16.82 -3.05
CA THR A 96 -1.83 -18.18 -2.66
C THR A 96 -2.32 -18.52 -1.25
N GLU A 97 -2.21 -17.59 -0.30
CA GLU A 97 -2.69 -17.77 1.08
C GLU A 97 -4.23 -17.83 1.15
N ILE A 98 -4.95 -17.00 0.39
CA ILE A 98 -6.42 -17.05 0.29
C ILE A 98 -6.86 -18.38 -0.35
N ALA A 99 -6.21 -18.82 -1.43
CA ALA A 99 -6.53 -20.09 -2.07
C ALA A 99 -6.25 -21.30 -1.15
N ALA A 100 -5.20 -21.23 -0.33
CA ALA A 100 -4.92 -22.25 0.68
C ALA A 100 -5.97 -22.27 1.80
N PHE A 101 -6.43 -21.09 2.22
CA PHE A 101 -7.50 -20.95 3.22
C PHE A 101 -8.84 -21.51 2.71
N ASP A 102 -9.21 -21.25 1.46
CA ASP A 102 -10.44 -21.78 0.86
C ASP A 102 -10.43 -23.32 0.75
N GLN A 103 -9.27 -23.93 0.51
CA GLN A 103 -9.13 -25.40 0.50
C GLN A 103 -9.31 -26.00 1.90
N ASP A 104 -8.74 -25.41 2.96
CA ASP A 104 -8.86 -25.91 4.33
C ASP A 104 -10.31 -25.83 4.86
N VAL A 105 -11.07 -24.81 4.46
CA VAL A 105 -12.49 -24.68 4.81
C VAL A 105 -13.33 -25.75 4.09
N ASN A 106 -13.09 -25.99 2.80
CA ASN A 106 -13.87 -26.95 2.02
C ASN A 106 -13.54 -28.42 2.37
N THR A 107 -12.31 -28.69 2.82
CA THR A 107 -11.89 -30.04 3.22
C THR A 107 -12.43 -30.43 4.61
N ASN A 108 -12.60 -29.46 5.52
CA ASN A 108 -13.17 -29.70 6.86
C ASN A 108 -14.71 -29.82 6.87
N ALA A 109 -15.40 -29.23 5.90
CA ALA A 109 -16.87 -29.31 5.78
C ALA A 109 -17.40 -30.70 5.35
N ASN A 110 -16.51 -31.60 4.89
CA ASN A 110 -16.90 -32.90 4.31
C ASN A 110 -16.52 -34.12 5.17
N ARG A 111 -16.28 -33.95 6.47
CA ARG A 111 -16.13 -35.10 7.38
C ARG A 111 -17.51 -35.73 7.63
N PRO A 112 -17.78 -36.97 7.16
CA PRO A 112 -18.98 -37.66 7.58
C PRO A 112 -18.84 -37.91 9.08
N VAL A 113 -19.76 -37.36 9.87
CA VAL A 113 -19.92 -37.73 11.27
C VAL A 113 -20.29 -39.21 11.32
N LEU A 114 -19.29 -40.06 11.60
CA LEU A 114 -19.52 -41.44 11.95
C LEU A 114 -20.21 -41.44 13.32
N ASN A 115 -21.54 -41.54 13.33
CA ASN A 115 -22.28 -41.84 14.54
C ASN A 115 -21.98 -43.31 14.93
N GLN A 116 -21.31 -43.50 16.07
CA GLN A 116 -21.35 -44.73 16.85
C GLN A 116 -22.15 -44.47 18.13
#